data_AF-A0A7C0VCJ2-F1
#
_entry.id   AF-A0A7C0VCJ2-F1
#
_cell.length_a   1.000
_cell.length_b   1.000
_cell.length_c   1.000
_cell.angle_alpha   90.00
_cell.angle_beta   90.00
_cell.angle_gamma   90.00
#
_symmetry.space_group_name_H-M   'P 1'
#
loop_
_entity.id
_entity.type
_entity.pdbx_description
1 polymer ?
#
loop_
_entity_poly.entity_id
_entity_poly.type
_entity_poly.pdbx_seq_one_letter_code
_entity_poly.pdbx_strand_id
1 'polypeptide(L)'
;MRLKDMKRSSKVMNRDDMIELIPSFLQKPGKYSDIVLFTKVQLRRNVREFLFIPKADDDERKEILSSIRAMYSDIKGFEYSGLQNMDAGVRILLREKFILPSSATNDPFFKGMFYTEGLDRVIIIGDQDHVKLIGFIQGLAPSEAYTSIEELDIMLSKEMGVAFDKDFGYLTASPHFTGTGLTISAYVHLPGLVVTDRIREVKDRTLRSNAGIRPVYETGGKVPGALFIIENTKTMNRSEEELIDEMNTLVQDVVKLEYEARSFLMEKARIEIEDRIWRAYGVLRYAMCLDVEEFLNLISAIRMGAGYGILKGMDTGDLNRLHIVCQPEHIRTLIDLTSEETDECTKRAELVHSALGG
;
A
#
# COMPACT_ATOMS: atom_id res chain seq x y z
N MET A 1 -16.25 20.04 -34.85
CA MET A 1 -15.42 21.26 -34.78
C MET A 1 -14.28 20.98 -33.81
N ARG A 2 -13.09 20.72 -34.37
CA ARG A 2 -11.73 20.65 -33.80
C ARG A 2 -11.51 20.02 -32.40
N LEU A 3 -11.07 18.76 -32.43
CA LEU A 3 -10.11 18.11 -31.52
C LEU A 3 -8.75 18.85 -31.48
N LYS A 4 -8.74 20.09 -31.00
CA LYS A 4 -7.50 20.82 -30.71
C LYS A 4 -7.68 21.44 -29.33
N ASP A 5 -7.06 20.80 -28.35
CA ASP A 5 -6.39 21.41 -27.16
C ASP A 5 -6.12 20.40 -26.02
N MET A 6 -5.89 19.12 -26.30
CA MET A 6 -5.35 18.15 -25.32
C MET A 6 -3.81 18.14 -25.28
N LYS A 7 -3.18 19.30 -25.10
CA LYS A 7 -1.73 19.40 -24.80
C LYS A 7 -1.51 20.02 -23.42
N ARG A 8 -2.01 19.39 -22.36
CA ARG A 8 -1.23 19.32 -21.13
C ARG A 8 -0.18 18.23 -21.36
N SER A 9 1.08 18.65 -21.44
CA SER A 9 2.22 17.75 -21.48
C SER A 9 2.09 16.77 -20.31
N SER A 10 1.91 15.48 -20.60
CA SER A 10 1.99 14.43 -19.59
C SER A 10 3.40 14.46 -19.02
N LYS A 11 3.56 14.90 -17.77
CA LYS A 11 4.81 14.70 -17.05
C LYS A 11 4.95 13.19 -16.86
N VAL A 12 5.84 12.57 -17.61
CA VAL A 12 6.12 11.13 -17.45
C VAL A 12 6.95 11.00 -16.19
N MET A 13 6.43 10.27 -15.21
CA MET A 13 7.16 9.94 -13.99
C MET A 13 8.48 9.26 -14.36
N ASN A 14 9.59 9.86 -13.96
CA ASN A 14 10.95 9.36 -14.21
C ASN A 14 11.52 8.70 -12.93
N ARG A 15 12.69 8.08 -13.05
CA ARG A 15 13.35 7.39 -11.93
C ARG A 15 13.76 8.38 -10.83
N ASP A 16 14.31 9.53 -11.19
CA ASP A 16 14.80 10.55 -10.26
C ASP A 16 13.70 11.06 -9.32
N ASP A 17 12.57 11.51 -9.90
CA ASP A 17 11.41 12.01 -9.16
C ASP A 17 10.87 10.93 -8.21
N MET A 18 10.91 9.66 -8.62
CA MET A 18 10.34 8.55 -7.86
C MET A 18 11.21 8.02 -6.74
N ILE A 19 12.53 8.19 -6.82
CA ILE A 19 13.43 7.87 -5.71
C ILE A 19 13.14 8.80 -4.53
N GLU A 20 13.09 10.10 -4.77
CA GLU A 20 12.87 11.10 -3.71
C GLU A 20 11.44 11.09 -3.14
N LEU A 21 10.44 10.73 -3.95
CA LEU A 21 9.04 10.81 -3.55
C LEU A 21 8.63 9.71 -2.56
N ILE A 22 8.65 10.00 -1.27
CA ILE A 22 8.04 9.12 -0.26
C ILE A 22 6.54 9.42 -0.16
N PRO A 23 5.63 8.43 -0.25
CA PRO A 23 4.19 8.67 -0.15
C PRO A 23 3.81 9.38 1.15
N SER A 24 2.93 10.38 1.07
CA SER A 24 2.61 11.27 2.20
C SER A 24 2.00 10.51 3.40
N PHE A 25 1.23 9.45 3.13
CA PHE A 25 0.62 8.57 4.14
C PHE A 25 1.64 7.72 4.93
N LEU A 26 2.92 7.70 4.53
CA LEU A 26 3.99 7.03 5.26
C LEU A 26 4.84 7.99 6.10
N GLN A 27 4.77 9.30 5.83
CA GLN A 27 5.70 10.27 6.42
C GLN A 27 5.31 10.75 7.82
N LYS A 28 4.04 10.64 8.20
CA LYS A 28 3.53 11.18 9.46
C LYS A 28 2.83 10.09 10.27
N PRO A 29 2.90 10.15 11.60
CA PRO A 29 2.12 9.27 12.45
C PRO A 29 0.62 9.55 12.30
N GLY A 30 -0.18 8.49 12.29
CA GLY A 30 -1.64 8.51 12.42
C GLY A 30 -2.12 7.79 13.68
N LYS A 31 -3.42 7.50 13.74
CA LYS A 31 -4.02 6.74 14.85
C LYS A 31 -3.40 5.33 14.93
N TYR A 32 -2.88 4.95 16.10
CA TYR A 32 -2.14 3.70 16.34
C TYR A 32 -0.90 3.52 15.45
N SER A 33 -0.15 4.58 15.14
CA SER A 33 0.96 4.57 14.18
C SER A 33 2.12 3.65 14.51
N ASP A 34 2.25 3.16 15.74
CA ASP A 34 3.27 2.17 16.10
C ASP A 34 2.91 0.75 15.60
N ILE A 35 1.63 0.46 15.41
CA ILE A 35 1.11 -0.82 14.89
C ILE A 35 0.54 -0.66 13.48
N VAL A 36 -0.37 0.28 13.25
CA VAL A 36 -1.01 0.50 11.96
C VAL A 36 -0.19 1.51 11.17
N LEU A 37 0.44 1.09 10.07
CA LEU A 37 1.23 1.96 9.22
C LEU A 37 0.30 2.93 8.48
N PHE A 38 -0.68 2.38 7.76
CA PHE A 38 -1.67 3.14 7.01
C PHE A 38 -2.92 2.28 6.71
N THR A 39 -4.00 2.97 6.38
CA THR A 39 -5.23 2.42 5.84
C THR A 39 -5.31 2.73 4.35
N LYS A 40 -5.69 1.73 3.56
CA LYS A 40 -5.92 1.82 2.11
C LYS A 40 -7.36 1.45 1.82
N VAL A 41 -8.08 2.33 1.13
CA VAL A 41 -9.44 2.07 0.65
C VAL A 41 -9.43 2.02 -0.86
N GLN A 42 -10.18 1.08 -1.43
CA GLN A 42 -10.27 0.86 -2.88
C GLN A 42 -11.72 0.67 -3.31
N LEU A 43 -12.15 1.41 -4.34
CA LEU A 43 -13.41 1.18 -5.03
C LEU A 43 -13.15 0.66 -6.43
N ARG A 44 -13.79 -0.46 -6.79
CA ARG A 44 -13.75 -1.03 -8.14
C ARG A 44 -15.03 -0.70 -8.88
N ARG A 45 -14.90 -0.19 -10.11
CA ARG A 45 -16.03 0.17 -10.98
C ARG A 45 -15.76 -0.28 -12.41
N ASN A 46 -16.80 -0.79 -13.05
CA ASN A 46 -16.85 -0.96 -14.50
C ASN A 46 -17.87 0.02 -15.08
N VAL A 47 -17.56 0.57 -16.24
CA VAL A 47 -18.38 1.54 -16.96
C VAL A 47 -19.39 0.78 -17.82
N ARG A 48 -20.61 1.31 -17.97
CA ARG A 48 -21.63 0.71 -18.85
C ARG A 48 -21.18 0.72 -20.32
N GLU A 49 -21.83 -0.10 -21.13
CA GLU A 49 -21.60 -0.22 -22.59
C GLU A 49 -20.23 -0.78 -23.01
N PHE A 50 -19.30 -0.99 -22.08
CA PHE A 50 -18.00 -1.62 -22.33
C PHE A 50 -17.97 -3.06 -21.80
N LEU A 51 -17.27 -3.94 -22.52
CA LEU A 51 -16.96 -5.28 -22.00
C LEU A 51 -15.97 -5.20 -20.84
N PHE A 52 -16.14 -6.05 -19.82
CA PHE A 52 -15.17 -6.15 -18.72
C PHE A 52 -13.78 -6.53 -19.25
N ILE A 53 -12.71 -6.01 -18.62
CA ILE A 53 -11.32 -6.17 -19.10
C ILE A 53 -10.94 -7.61 -19.49
N PRO A 54 -11.31 -8.67 -18.75
CA PRO A 54 -10.96 -10.03 -19.14
C PRO A 54 -11.61 -10.53 -20.44
N LYS A 55 -12.63 -9.83 -20.94
CA LYS A 55 -13.36 -10.14 -22.18
C LYS A 55 -13.17 -9.10 -23.28
N ALA A 56 -12.76 -7.89 -22.93
CA ALA A 56 -12.41 -6.84 -23.88
C ALA A 56 -11.12 -7.19 -24.65
N ASP A 57 -11.12 -6.97 -25.97
CA ASP A 57 -9.93 -7.03 -26.80
C ASP A 57 -9.08 -5.75 -26.68
N ASP A 58 -7.98 -5.69 -27.41
CA ASP A 58 -7.02 -4.58 -27.32
C ASP A 58 -7.58 -3.24 -27.80
N ASP A 59 -8.45 -3.25 -28.81
CA ASP A 59 -9.10 -2.03 -29.33
C ASP A 59 -10.11 -1.50 -28.31
N GLU A 60 -10.95 -2.38 -27.75
CA GLU A 60 -11.89 -2.05 -26.69
C GLU A 60 -11.17 -1.54 -25.43
N ARG A 61 -10.08 -2.20 -25.01
CA ARG A 61 -9.27 -1.76 -23.85
C ARG A 61 -8.66 -0.39 -24.07
N LYS A 62 -8.19 -0.11 -25.29
CA LYS A 62 -7.67 1.21 -25.66
C LYS A 62 -8.77 2.27 -25.62
N GLU A 63 -9.98 1.93 -26.09
CA GLU A 63 -11.14 2.81 -26.01
C GLU A 63 -11.52 3.11 -24.56
N ILE A 64 -11.66 2.08 -23.72
CA ILE A 64 -11.90 2.18 -22.27
C ILE A 64 -10.89 3.13 -21.63
N LEU A 65 -9.59 2.90 -21.85
CA LEU A 65 -8.52 3.76 -21.32
C LEU A 65 -8.69 5.21 -21.78
N SER A 66 -8.95 5.42 -23.07
CA SER A 66 -9.06 6.77 -23.65
C SER A 66 -10.27 7.55 -23.12
N SER A 67 -11.41 6.88 -22.96
CA SER A 67 -12.67 7.45 -22.48
C SER A 67 -12.58 7.84 -21.01
N ILE A 68 -12.08 6.94 -20.16
CA ILE A 68 -11.88 7.21 -18.72
C ILE A 68 -10.83 8.30 -18.52
N ARG A 69 -9.73 8.27 -19.29
CA ARG A 69 -8.71 9.32 -19.25
C ARG A 69 -9.28 10.68 -19.62
N ALA A 70 -10.11 10.76 -20.66
CA ALA A 70 -10.73 12.01 -21.08
C ALA A 70 -11.67 12.55 -19.99
N MET A 71 -12.42 11.69 -19.31
CA MET A 71 -13.30 12.11 -18.22
C MET A 71 -12.54 12.70 -17.04
N TYR A 72 -11.44 12.06 -16.60
CA TYR A 72 -10.63 12.55 -15.49
C TYR A 72 -9.59 13.61 -15.88
N SER A 73 -9.48 14.04 -17.15
CA SER A 73 -8.34 14.88 -17.59
C SER A 73 -8.28 16.26 -16.93
N ASP A 74 -9.44 16.80 -16.53
CA ASP A 74 -9.57 18.14 -15.96
C ASP A 74 -9.61 18.15 -14.42
N ILE A 75 -9.44 16.99 -13.78
CA ILE A 75 -9.44 16.93 -12.33
C ILE A 75 -8.21 17.64 -11.76
N LYS A 76 -8.46 18.62 -10.88
CA LYS A 76 -7.40 19.42 -10.28
C LYS A 76 -6.58 18.59 -9.31
N GLY A 77 -5.26 18.79 -9.31
CA GLY A 77 -4.35 18.15 -8.37
C GLY A 77 -3.94 16.71 -8.72
N PHE A 78 -4.39 16.18 -9.86
CA PHE A 78 -3.91 14.89 -10.36
C PHE A 78 -3.04 15.07 -11.60
N GLU A 79 -2.00 14.24 -11.68
CA GLU A 79 -1.22 14.01 -12.89
C GLU A 79 -1.62 12.68 -13.52
N TYR A 80 -1.43 12.56 -14.84
CA TYR A 80 -1.70 11.32 -15.58
C TYR A 80 -0.42 10.73 -16.17
N SER A 81 -0.25 9.42 -16.02
CA SER A 81 0.76 8.64 -16.73
C SER A 81 0.18 7.34 -17.29
N GLY A 82 0.46 7.06 -18.57
CA GLY A 82 0.20 5.74 -19.16
C GLY A 82 1.24 4.74 -18.67
N LEU A 83 0.83 3.59 -18.15
CA LEU A 83 1.76 2.65 -17.50
C LEU A 83 2.76 2.07 -18.49
N GLN A 84 2.36 1.85 -19.74
CA GLN A 84 3.23 1.38 -20.82
C GLN A 84 4.33 2.39 -21.19
N ASN A 85 4.16 3.67 -20.85
CA ASN A 85 5.15 4.72 -21.09
C ASN A 85 6.09 4.92 -19.90
N MET A 86 5.83 4.26 -18.76
CA MET A 86 6.73 4.28 -17.61
C MET A 86 7.86 3.27 -17.82
N ASP A 87 9.04 3.61 -17.34
CA ASP A 87 10.12 2.64 -17.18
C ASP A 87 9.71 1.49 -16.26
N ALA A 88 10.25 0.29 -16.49
CA ALA A 88 9.93 -0.88 -15.68
C ALA A 88 10.29 -0.70 -14.20
N GLY A 89 11.42 -0.07 -13.92
CA GLY A 89 11.86 0.24 -12.55
C GLY A 89 10.90 1.21 -11.87
N VAL A 90 10.42 2.25 -12.56
CA VAL A 90 9.39 3.16 -12.03
C VAL A 90 8.12 2.42 -11.60
N ARG A 91 7.65 1.45 -12.40
CA ARG A 91 6.47 0.64 -12.04
C ARG A 91 6.73 -0.27 -10.83
N ILE A 92 7.95 -0.78 -10.67
CA ILE A 92 8.33 -1.60 -9.53
C ILE A 92 8.48 -0.72 -8.27
N LEU A 93 9.07 0.48 -8.37
CA LEU A 93 9.13 1.47 -7.28
C LEU A 93 7.73 1.83 -6.77
N LEU A 94 6.77 2.04 -7.66
CA LEU A 94 5.37 2.25 -7.28
C LEU A 94 4.77 1.06 -6.52
N ARG A 95 5.15 -0.17 -6.87
CA ARG A 95 4.71 -1.38 -6.15
C ARG A 95 5.34 -1.45 -4.76
N GLU A 96 6.64 -1.17 -4.66
CA GLU A 96 7.36 -1.07 -3.38
C GLU A 96 6.78 0.01 -2.46
N LYS A 97 6.21 1.08 -3.05
CA LYS A 97 5.46 2.14 -2.37
C LYS A 97 3.97 1.81 -2.14
N PHE A 98 3.54 0.56 -2.36
CA PHE A 98 2.17 0.06 -2.18
C PHE A 98 1.09 0.66 -3.09
N ILE A 99 1.50 1.36 -4.15
CA ILE A 99 0.60 2.04 -5.09
C ILE A 99 0.09 1.08 -6.14
N LEU A 100 0.98 0.54 -6.97
CA LEU A 100 0.59 -0.37 -8.06
C LEU A 100 0.45 -1.81 -7.58
N PRO A 101 -0.64 -2.51 -7.98
CA PRO A 101 -0.72 -3.95 -7.81
C PRO A 101 0.21 -4.67 -8.81
N SER A 102 0.62 -5.90 -8.48
CA SER A 102 1.46 -6.73 -9.35
C SER A 102 0.90 -6.90 -10.77
N SER A 103 -0.42 -6.96 -10.93
CA SER A 103 -1.08 -7.06 -12.24
C SER A 103 -0.82 -5.87 -13.15
N ALA A 104 -0.80 -4.65 -12.61
CA ALA A 104 -0.52 -3.43 -13.36
C ALA A 104 0.98 -3.14 -13.49
N THR A 105 1.80 -3.61 -12.54
CA THR A 105 3.26 -3.52 -12.61
C THR A 105 3.83 -4.42 -13.72
N ASN A 106 3.35 -5.67 -13.80
CA ASN A 106 3.91 -6.70 -14.68
C ASN A 106 3.37 -6.62 -16.11
N ASP A 107 2.12 -6.19 -16.28
CA ASP A 107 1.49 -6.00 -17.58
C ASP A 107 0.97 -4.55 -17.67
N PRO A 108 1.70 -3.63 -18.34
CA PRO A 108 1.36 -2.22 -18.34
C PRO A 108 0.52 -1.78 -19.55
N PHE A 109 0.22 -2.68 -20.50
CA PHE A 109 -0.44 -2.34 -21.75
C PHE A 109 -1.91 -1.97 -21.52
N PHE A 110 -2.38 -0.95 -22.25
CA PHE A 110 -3.75 -0.43 -22.15
C PHE A 110 -4.15 0.01 -20.74
N LYS A 111 -3.16 0.38 -19.91
CA LYS A 111 -3.35 0.84 -18.54
C LYS A 111 -2.83 2.25 -18.35
N GLY A 112 -3.49 2.98 -17.45
CA GLY A 112 -3.12 4.32 -17.07
C GLY A 112 -3.33 4.55 -15.58
N MET A 113 -2.72 5.60 -15.08
CA MET A 113 -2.87 6.01 -13.69
C MET A 113 -2.99 7.52 -13.59
N PHE A 114 -3.99 7.99 -12.83
CA PHE A 114 -3.96 9.33 -12.26
C PHE A 114 -3.49 9.25 -10.82
N TYR A 115 -2.71 10.23 -10.38
CA TYR A 115 -2.20 10.29 -9.00
C TYR A 115 -2.03 11.72 -8.52
N THR A 116 -2.21 11.94 -7.22
CA THR A 116 -1.83 13.19 -6.55
C THR A 116 -0.32 13.25 -6.31
N GLU A 117 0.22 14.46 -6.10
CA GLU A 117 1.65 14.68 -5.81
C GLU A 117 2.16 13.81 -4.65
N GLY A 118 1.36 13.64 -3.60
CA GLY A 118 1.72 12.83 -2.42
C GLY A 118 1.44 11.32 -2.55
N LEU A 119 0.90 10.87 -3.69
CA LEU A 119 0.45 9.49 -3.96
C LEU A 119 -0.62 8.97 -2.96
N ASP A 120 -1.32 9.86 -2.27
CA ASP A 120 -2.38 9.55 -1.31
C ASP A 120 -3.73 9.26 -1.98
N ARG A 121 -3.92 9.71 -3.22
CA ARG A 121 -5.11 9.41 -4.03
C ARG A 121 -4.67 8.95 -5.41
N VAL A 122 -5.15 7.78 -5.84
CA VAL A 122 -4.73 7.14 -7.09
C VAL A 122 -5.92 6.55 -7.82
N ILE A 123 -5.97 6.73 -9.14
CA ILE A 123 -6.96 6.11 -10.03
C ILE A 123 -6.18 5.21 -10.98
N ILE A 124 -6.39 3.90 -10.91
CA ILE A 124 -5.82 2.94 -11.87
C ILE A 124 -6.89 2.58 -12.90
N ILE A 125 -6.52 2.63 -14.17
CA ILE A 125 -7.41 2.40 -15.32
C ILE A 125 -6.97 1.14 -16.05
N GLY A 126 -7.93 0.27 -16.38
CA GLY A 126 -7.71 -0.88 -17.28
C GLY A 126 -7.00 -2.09 -16.64
N ASP A 127 -7.02 -2.22 -15.32
CA ASP A 127 -6.41 -3.36 -14.61
C ASP A 127 -7.34 -4.61 -14.68
N GLN A 128 -7.92 -5.06 -13.56
CA GLN A 128 -8.93 -6.14 -13.58
C GLN A 128 -10.34 -5.60 -13.87
N ASP A 129 -10.62 -4.39 -13.35
CA ASP A 129 -11.83 -3.61 -13.61
C ASP A 129 -11.43 -2.33 -14.35
N HIS A 130 -12.40 -1.65 -14.98
CA HIS A 130 -12.13 -0.46 -15.78
C HIS A 130 -11.50 0.65 -14.94
N VAL A 131 -12.00 0.85 -13.72
CA VAL A 131 -11.52 1.88 -12.79
C VAL A 131 -11.32 1.30 -11.40
N LYS A 132 -10.18 1.61 -10.79
CA LYS A 132 -9.89 1.38 -9.38
C LYS A 132 -9.49 2.69 -8.73
N LEU A 133 -10.36 3.22 -7.88
CA LEU A 133 -10.13 4.43 -7.08
C LEU A 133 -9.48 4.01 -5.78
N ILE A 134 -8.42 4.69 -5.35
CA ILE A 134 -7.62 4.29 -4.19
C ILE A 134 -7.32 5.52 -3.35
N GLY A 135 -7.67 5.45 -2.06
CA GLY A 135 -7.33 6.45 -1.05
C GLY A 135 -6.43 5.83 0.03
N PHE A 136 -5.42 6.58 0.46
CA PHE A 136 -4.51 6.20 1.52
C PHE A 136 -4.50 7.23 2.64
N ILE A 137 -4.57 6.78 3.90
CA ILE A 137 -4.44 7.63 5.08
C ILE A 137 -3.53 6.94 6.10
N GLN A 138 -2.65 7.70 6.75
CA GLN A 138 -1.75 7.20 7.80
C GLN A 138 -2.51 6.66 9.02
N GLY A 139 -2.01 5.58 9.63
CA GLY A 139 -2.67 4.92 10.77
C GLY A 139 -4.03 4.30 10.43
N LEU A 140 -4.86 4.08 11.46
CA LEU A 140 -6.21 3.53 11.32
C LEU A 140 -7.24 4.64 11.06
N ALA A 141 -7.63 4.81 9.81
CA ALA A 141 -8.52 5.88 9.35
C ALA A 141 -9.33 5.48 8.08
N PRO A 142 -10.16 4.41 8.15
CA PRO A 142 -10.88 3.90 6.99
C PRO A 142 -11.95 4.87 6.47
N SER A 143 -12.62 5.60 7.37
CA SER A 143 -13.65 6.57 7.01
C SER A 143 -13.04 7.72 6.20
N GLU A 144 -11.93 8.29 6.67
CA GLU A 144 -11.21 9.36 5.99
C GLU A 144 -10.66 8.90 4.64
N ALA A 145 -10.12 7.68 4.56
CA ALA A 145 -9.62 7.12 3.32
C ALA A 145 -10.74 6.93 2.29
N TYR A 146 -11.93 6.50 2.72
CA TYR A 146 -13.11 6.38 1.85
C TYR A 146 -13.59 7.75 1.35
N THR A 147 -13.80 8.70 2.26
CA THR A 147 -14.24 10.06 1.92
C THR A 147 -13.26 10.74 0.96
N SER A 148 -11.95 10.47 1.06
CA SER A 148 -10.95 11.05 0.17
C SER A 148 -11.15 10.69 -1.32
N ILE A 149 -11.84 9.60 -1.65
CA ILE A 149 -12.06 9.16 -3.03
C ILE A 149 -13.53 9.17 -3.46
N GLU A 150 -14.46 9.45 -2.56
CA GLU A 150 -15.90 9.45 -2.83
C GLU A 150 -16.27 10.42 -3.96
N GLU A 151 -15.67 11.61 -3.98
CA GLU A 151 -15.90 12.58 -5.06
C GLU A 151 -15.52 12.05 -6.46
N LEU A 152 -14.50 11.19 -6.53
CA LEU A 152 -14.04 10.57 -7.78
C LEU A 152 -15.03 9.52 -8.29
N ASP A 153 -15.65 8.78 -7.37
CA ASP A 153 -16.65 7.75 -7.67
C ASP A 153 -17.98 8.37 -8.11
N ILE A 154 -18.39 9.44 -7.43
CA ILE A 154 -19.57 10.23 -7.81
C ILE A 154 -19.41 10.82 -9.20
N MET A 155 -18.23 11.36 -9.51
CA MET A 155 -17.91 11.90 -10.84
C MET A 155 -18.03 10.84 -11.93
N LEU A 156 -17.40 9.67 -11.74
CA LEU A 156 -17.47 8.54 -12.68
C LEU A 156 -18.91 8.10 -12.94
N SER A 157 -19.67 7.93 -11.85
CA SER A 157 -21.05 7.45 -11.92
C SER A 157 -21.98 8.42 -12.65
N LYS A 158 -21.76 9.74 -12.50
CA LYS A 158 -22.56 10.78 -13.17
C LYS A 158 -22.22 10.93 -14.65
N GLU A 159 -20.94 10.94 -15.00
CA GLU A 159 -20.49 11.26 -16.36
C GLU A 159 -20.59 10.09 -17.33
N MET A 160 -20.29 8.86 -16.88
CA MET A 160 -20.23 7.70 -17.77
C MET A 160 -21.23 6.59 -17.43
N GLY A 161 -21.79 6.61 -16.23
CA GLY A 161 -22.61 5.52 -15.72
C GLY A 161 -21.77 4.27 -15.40
N VAL A 162 -22.14 3.58 -14.32
CA VAL A 162 -21.43 2.40 -13.83
C VAL A 162 -22.32 1.16 -13.95
N ALA A 163 -21.68 0.02 -14.22
CA ALA A 163 -22.32 -1.28 -14.30
C ALA A 163 -22.84 -1.65 -12.90
N PHE A 164 -24.14 -1.45 -12.70
CA PHE A 164 -24.82 -1.65 -11.44
C PHE A 164 -26.09 -2.46 -11.68
N ASP A 165 -26.28 -3.48 -10.88
CA ASP A 165 -27.48 -4.29 -10.83
C ASP A 165 -28.19 -4.10 -9.48
N LYS A 166 -29.52 -4.12 -9.48
CA LYS A 166 -30.32 -3.87 -8.27
C LYS A 166 -30.16 -4.96 -7.21
N ASP A 167 -29.87 -6.18 -7.61
CA ASP A 167 -29.80 -7.35 -6.74
C ASP A 167 -28.33 -7.65 -6.37
N PHE A 168 -27.38 -7.32 -7.26
CA PHE A 168 -25.95 -7.59 -7.08
C PHE A 168 -25.07 -6.36 -6.75
N GLY A 169 -25.59 -5.14 -6.86
CA GLY A 169 -24.80 -3.91 -6.68
C GLY A 169 -23.87 -3.61 -7.85
N TYR A 170 -22.73 -2.98 -7.58
CA TYR A 170 -21.68 -2.72 -8.58
C TYR A 170 -21.09 -4.03 -9.09
N LEU A 171 -21.14 -4.21 -10.41
CA LEU A 171 -20.64 -5.39 -11.09
C LEU A 171 -19.14 -5.27 -11.33
N THR A 172 -18.40 -6.30 -10.91
CA THR A 172 -16.94 -6.39 -11.02
C THR A 172 -16.54 -7.60 -11.84
N ALA A 173 -15.33 -7.58 -12.41
CA ALA A 173 -14.81 -8.71 -13.20
C ALA A 173 -14.63 -9.99 -12.36
N SER A 174 -14.36 -9.84 -11.06
CA SER A 174 -14.34 -10.93 -10.09
C SER A 174 -15.59 -10.87 -9.20
N PRO A 175 -16.36 -11.97 -9.06
CA PRO A 175 -17.52 -12.03 -8.16
C PRO A 175 -17.20 -11.71 -6.69
N HIS A 176 -15.92 -11.86 -6.29
CA HIS A 176 -15.47 -11.57 -4.94
C HIS A 176 -15.63 -10.09 -4.53
N PHE A 177 -15.61 -9.18 -5.51
CA PHE A 177 -15.73 -7.75 -5.27
C PHE A 177 -17.11 -7.17 -5.65
N THR A 178 -18.04 -7.99 -6.12
CA THR A 178 -19.38 -7.54 -6.52
C THR A 178 -20.17 -7.07 -5.29
N GLY A 179 -21.09 -6.12 -5.44
CA GLY A 179 -21.77 -5.45 -4.32
C GLY A 179 -21.31 -4.01 -4.19
N THR A 180 -20.64 -3.63 -3.10
CA THR A 180 -20.09 -2.28 -2.93
C THR A 180 -18.86 -2.02 -3.81
N GLY A 181 -18.15 -3.06 -4.25
CA GLY A 181 -16.83 -2.90 -4.89
C GLY A 181 -15.73 -2.40 -3.94
N LEU A 182 -16.04 -2.28 -2.64
CA LEU A 182 -15.19 -1.68 -1.62
C LEU A 182 -14.23 -2.70 -1.00
N THR A 183 -12.94 -2.41 -1.07
CA THR A 183 -11.91 -3.07 -0.25
C THR A 183 -11.26 -2.07 0.68
N ILE A 184 -11.24 -2.40 1.96
CA ILE A 184 -10.56 -1.66 3.02
C ILE A 184 -9.43 -2.55 3.51
N SER A 185 -8.21 -2.04 3.53
CA SER A 185 -7.01 -2.75 3.94
C SER A 185 -6.27 -1.94 5.00
N ALA A 186 -6.01 -2.54 6.17
CA ALA A 186 -5.10 -1.97 7.17
C ALA A 186 -3.76 -2.70 7.13
N TYR A 187 -2.68 -1.94 6.97
CA TYR A 187 -1.31 -2.46 6.99
C TYR A 187 -0.78 -2.39 8.43
N VAL A 188 -0.54 -3.54 9.04
CA VAL A 188 -0.29 -3.67 10.48
C VAL A 188 1.03 -4.38 10.77
N HIS A 189 1.73 -3.92 11.80
CA HIS A 189 2.97 -4.47 12.33
C HIS A 189 2.68 -5.22 13.63
N LEU A 190 2.80 -6.56 13.59
CA LEU A 190 2.37 -7.45 14.68
C LEU A 190 3.53 -8.30 15.26
N PRO A 191 4.68 -7.68 15.66
CA PRO A 191 5.85 -8.42 16.12
C PRO A 191 5.59 -9.15 17.45
N GLY A 192 4.81 -8.59 18.37
CA GLY A 192 4.49 -9.20 19.66
C GLY A 192 3.71 -10.50 19.47
N LEU A 193 2.68 -10.47 18.61
CA LEU A 193 1.90 -11.66 18.27
C LEU A 193 2.71 -12.70 17.50
N VAL A 194 3.65 -12.29 16.64
CA VAL A 194 4.57 -13.24 15.97
C VAL A 194 5.49 -13.92 16.98
N VAL A 195 6.13 -13.15 17.87
CA VAL A 195 7.10 -13.68 18.85
C VAL A 195 6.41 -14.59 19.88
N THR A 196 5.15 -14.32 20.20
CA THR A 196 4.34 -15.14 21.12
C THR A 196 3.60 -16.30 20.43
N ASP A 197 3.75 -16.49 19.11
CA ASP A 197 3.02 -17.48 18.29
C ASP A 197 1.48 -17.36 18.37
N ARG A 198 0.99 -16.13 18.53
CA ARG A 198 -0.45 -15.79 18.70
C ARG A 198 -1.11 -15.25 17.43
N ILE A 199 -0.43 -15.25 16.28
CA ILE A 199 -1.01 -14.79 15.00
C ILE A 199 -2.25 -15.60 14.59
N ARG A 200 -2.35 -16.87 15.00
CA ARG A 200 -3.56 -17.68 14.78
C ARG A 200 -4.81 -17.07 15.39
N GLU A 201 -4.70 -16.42 16.55
CA GLU A 201 -5.83 -15.73 17.18
C GLU A 201 -6.36 -14.58 16.32
N VAL A 202 -5.46 -13.86 15.65
CA VAL A 202 -5.85 -12.80 14.70
C VAL A 202 -6.55 -13.40 13.50
N LYS A 203 -6.00 -14.47 12.92
CA LYS A 203 -6.60 -15.17 11.78
C LYS A 203 -8.02 -15.65 12.08
N ASP A 204 -8.24 -16.21 13.26
CA ASP A 204 -9.57 -16.68 13.67
C ASP A 204 -10.54 -15.53 13.91
N ARG A 205 -10.06 -14.38 14.42
CA ARG A 205 -10.87 -13.16 14.57
C ARG A 205 -11.24 -12.55 13.23
N THR A 206 -10.29 -12.37 12.32
CA THR A 206 -10.57 -11.80 10.99
C THR A 206 -11.56 -12.67 10.22
N LEU A 207 -11.40 -14.00 10.26
CA LEU A 207 -12.32 -14.93 9.61
C LEU A 207 -13.76 -14.81 10.11
N ARG A 208 -13.97 -14.64 11.42
CA ARG A 208 -15.30 -14.43 12.02
C ARG A 208 -15.92 -13.09 11.63
N SER A 209 -15.10 -12.09 11.34
CA SER A 209 -15.51 -10.74 10.94
C SER A 209 -15.50 -10.53 9.41
N ASN A 210 -15.65 -11.61 8.61
CA ASN A 210 -15.67 -11.54 7.15
C ASN A 210 -14.45 -10.84 6.54
N ALA A 211 -13.31 -10.91 7.22
CA ALA A 211 -12.04 -10.35 6.80
C ALA A 211 -10.99 -11.46 6.65
N GLY A 212 -9.91 -11.12 5.98
CA GLY A 212 -8.72 -11.93 5.84
C GLY A 212 -7.53 -11.25 6.51
N ILE A 213 -6.53 -12.06 6.83
CA ILE A 213 -5.18 -11.57 7.15
C ILE A 213 -4.18 -12.30 6.26
N ARG A 214 -3.25 -11.55 5.67
CA ARG A 214 -2.15 -12.11 4.88
C ARG A 214 -0.85 -11.32 5.13
N PRO A 215 0.32 -11.96 5.00
CA PRO A 215 1.58 -11.24 5.09
C PRO A 215 1.75 -10.21 3.96
N VAL A 216 2.45 -9.11 4.24
CA VAL A 216 2.93 -8.18 3.19
C VAL A 216 4.07 -8.84 2.40
N TYR A 217 4.98 -9.48 3.13
CA TYR A 217 6.14 -10.20 2.60
C TYR A 217 6.12 -11.64 3.09
N GLU A 218 6.36 -12.59 2.21
CA GLU A 218 6.42 -14.01 2.57
C GLU A 218 7.58 -14.67 1.84
N THR A 219 8.52 -15.25 2.61
CA THR A 219 9.59 -16.07 2.05
C THR A 219 9.72 -17.37 2.85
N GLY A 220 9.63 -18.50 2.16
CA GLY A 220 9.83 -19.82 2.79
C GLY A 220 8.90 -20.10 3.98
N GLY A 221 7.68 -19.55 3.96
CA GLY A 221 6.71 -19.66 5.05
C GLY A 221 6.97 -18.76 6.26
N LYS A 222 7.97 -17.87 6.20
CA LYS A 222 8.24 -16.83 7.20
C LYS A 222 7.69 -15.49 6.71
N VAL A 223 7.37 -14.61 7.66
CA VAL A 223 6.85 -13.25 7.42
C VAL A 223 7.90 -12.22 7.85
N PRO A 224 8.91 -11.93 7.02
CA PRO A 224 9.94 -10.96 7.38
C PRO A 224 9.31 -9.60 7.70
N GLY A 225 9.80 -8.99 8.76
CA GLY A 225 9.31 -7.70 9.26
C GLY A 225 7.98 -7.74 10.02
N ALA A 226 7.33 -8.90 10.17
CA ALA A 226 6.06 -9.05 10.89
C ALA A 226 4.96 -8.07 10.41
N LEU A 227 4.94 -7.78 9.11
CA LEU A 227 3.95 -6.92 8.46
C LEU A 227 2.84 -7.74 7.82
N PHE A 228 1.60 -7.36 8.10
CA PHE A 228 0.40 -8.03 7.63
C PHE A 228 -0.60 -7.02 7.06
N ILE A 229 -1.49 -7.52 6.22
CA ILE A 229 -2.63 -6.79 5.68
C ILE A 229 -3.88 -7.46 6.23
N ILE A 230 -4.72 -6.68 6.90
CA ILE A 230 -6.08 -7.07 7.27
C ILE A 230 -7.02 -6.42 6.27
N GLU A 231 -7.82 -7.23 5.57
CA GLU A 231 -8.71 -6.73 4.51
C GLU A 231 -10.08 -7.41 4.53
N ASN A 232 -11.16 -6.69 4.18
CA ASN A 232 -12.48 -7.31 4.09
C ASN A 232 -12.54 -8.26 2.89
N THR A 233 -13.27 -9.36 3.05
CA THR A 233 -13.42 -10.42 2.03
C THR A 233 -14.84 -10.52 1.48
N LYS A 234 -15.77 -9.73 2.03
CA LYS A 234 -17.15 -9.66 1.56
C LYS A 234 -17.52 -8.22 1.24
N THR A 235 -18.25 -8.05 0.15
CA THR A 235 -18.69 -6.75 -0.39
C THR A 235 -20.18 -6.73 -0.75
N MET A 236 -20.87 -7.88 -0.75
CA MET A 236 -22.32 -7.97 -0.99
C MET A 236 -23.11 -7.95 0.33
N ASN A 237 -24.37 -7.52 0.25
CA ASN A 237 -25.33 -7.47 1.38
C ASN A 237 -24.82 -6.67 2.58
N ARG A 238 -24.01 -5.65 2.33
CA ARG A 238 -23.47 -4.70 3.31
C ARG A 238 -23.41 -3.32 2.67
N SER A 239 -23.60 -2.27 3.46
CA SER A 239 -23.29 -0.92 3.02
C SER A 239 -21.79 -0.63 3.13
N GLU A 240 -21.30 0.38 2.41
CA GLU A 240 -19.93 0.87 2.58
C GLU A 240 -19.65 1.31 4.03
N GLU A 241 -20.62 1.97 4.68
CA GLU A 241 -20.53 2.41 6.08
C GLU A 241 -20.38 1.21 7.05
N GLU A 242 -21.18 0.15 6.88
CA GLU A 242 -21.06 -1.06 7.69
C GLU A 242 -19.68 -1.70 7.54
N LEU A 243 -19.15 -1.78 6.31
CA LEU A 243 -17.81 -2.34 6.07
C LEU A 243 -16.70 -1.50 6.71
N ILE A 244 -16.84 -0.17 6.69
CA ILE A 244 -15.91 0.77 7.33
C ILE A 244 -15.91 0.58 8.84
N ASP A 245 -17.09 0.49 9.47
CA ASP A 245 -17.24 0.30 10.91
C ASP A 245 -16.77 -1.07 11.39
N GLU A 246 -17.11 -2.14 10.65
CA GLU A 246 -16.63 -3.50 10.89
C GLU A 246 -15.10 -3.54 10.85
N MET A 247 -14.48 -2.92 9.82
CA MET A 247 -13.01 -2.89 9.69
C MET A 247 -12.34 -2.08 10.80
N ASN A 248 -12.88 -0.91 11.13
CA ASN A 248 -12.35 -0.07 12.20
C ASN A 248 -12.37 -0.81 13.55
N THR A 249 -13.47 -1.50 13.85
CA THR A 249 -13.63 -2.29 15.08
C THR A 249 -12.67 -3.48 15.10
N LEU A 250 -12.60 -4.23 14.00
CA LEU A 250 -11.71 -5.39 13.87
C LEU A 250 -10.24 -5.03 14.08
N VAL A 251 -9.76 -3.96 13.42
CA VAL A 251 -8.35 -3.57 13.53
C VAL A 251 -8.05 -3.02 14.93
N GLN A 252 -8.97 -2.31 15.58
CA GLN A 252 -8.80 -1.90 16.98
C GLN A 252 -8.65 -3.09 17.92
N ASP A 253 -9.39 -4.17 17.71
CA ASP A 253 -9.25 -5.38 18.50
C ASP A 253 -7.92 -6.11 18.25
N VAL A 254 -7.42 -6.10 17.01
CA VAL A 254 -6.08 -6.63 16.71
C VAL A 254 -4.99 -5.77 17.34
N VAL A 255 -5.13 -4.45 17.32
CA VAL A 255 -4.22 -3.52 18.02
C VAL A 255 -4.16 -3.83 19.52
N LYS A 256 -5.31 -4.08 20.17
CA LYS A 256 -5.34 -4.49 21.59
C LYS A 256 -4.59 -5.80 21.82
N LEU A 257 -4.81 -6.81 20.98
CA LEU A 257 -4.10 -8.09 21.07
C LEU A 257 -2.58 -7.94 20.94
N GLU A 258 -2.13 -7.09 20.02
CA GLU A 258 -0.71 -6.80 19.85
C GLU A 258 -0.14 -6.09 21.07
N TYR A 259 -0.83 -5.11 21.65
CA TYR A 259 -0.41 -4.49 22.90
C TYR A 259 -0.37 -5.49 24.06
N GLU A 260 -1.36 -6.37 24.21
CA GLU A 260 -1.35 -7.42 25.23
C GLU A 260 -0.14 -8.36 25.07
N ALA A 261 0.15 -8.80 23.84
CA ALA A 261 1.30 -9.63 23.55
C ALA A 261 2.62 -8.92 23.86
N ARG A 262 2.74 -7.64 23.47
CA ARG A 262 3.87 -6.78 23.79
C ARG A 262 4.08 -6.61 25.30
N SER A 263 3.01 -6.30 26.04
CA SER A 263 3.06 -6.20 27.50
C SER A 263 3.47 -7.51 28.17
N PHE A 264 2.94 -8.64 27.71
CA PHE A 264 3.34 -9.96 28.21
C PHE A 264 4.84 -10.23 28.00
N LEU A 265 5.38 -9.89 26.83
CA LEU A 265 6.82 -10.02 26.55
C LEU A 265 7.67 -9.15 27.48
N MET A 266 7.25 -7.91 27.73
CA MET A 266 7.95 -7.01 28.66
C MET A 266 7.83 -7.44 30.13
N GLU A 267 6.77 -8.16 30.51
CA GLU A 267 6.64 -8.69 31.87
C GLU A 267 7.50 -9.95 32.08
N LYS A 268 7.52 -10.86 31.10
CA LYS A 268 8.14 -12.19 31.24
C LYS A 268 9.59 -12.27 30.76
N ALA A 269 9.99 -11.43 29.83
CA ALA A 269 11.28 -11.55 29.12
C ALA A 269 11.88 -10.17 28.78
N ARG A 270 11.78 -9.21 29.72
CA ARG A 270 12.19 -7.82 29.49
C ARG A 270 13.62 -7.69 28.96
N ILE A 271 14.57 -8.34 29.64
CA ILE A 271 16.00 -8.22 29.34
C ILE A 271 16.28 -8.80 27.96
N GLU A 272 15.68 -9.95 27.63
CA GLU A 272 15.84 -10.63 26.36
C GLU A 272 15.27 -9.80 25.20
N ILE A 273 14.13 -9.15 25.41
CA ILE A 273 13.50 -8.28 24.42
C ILE A 273 14.31 -7.00 24.23
N GLU A 274 14.73 -6.35 25.30
CA GLU A 274 15.60 -5.17 25.23
C GLU A 274 16.94 -5.50 24.55
N ASP A 275 17.60 -6.62 24.91
CA ASP A 275 18.83 -7.08 24.27
C ASP A 275 18.63 -7.34 22.77
N ARG A 276 17.54 -8.00 22.38
CA ARG A 276 17.22 -8.24 20.97
C ARG A 276 17.02 -6.94 20.19
N ILE A 277 16.36 -5.95 20.77
CA ILE A 277 16.15 -4.63 20.16
C ILE A 277 17.48 -3.91 20.00
N TRP A 278 18.32 -3.87 21.05
CA TRP A 278 19.63 -3.22 21.00
C TRP A 278 20.60 -3.92 20.06
N ARG A 279 20.57 -5.25 19.97
CA ARG A 279 21.31 -6.00 18.96
C ARG A 279 20.86 -5.65 17.55
N ALA A 280 19.55 -5.59 17.31
CA ALA A 280 19.04 -5.20 16.00
C ALA A 280 19.47 -3.77 15.62
N TYR A 281 19.41 -2.85 16.59
CA TYR A 281 19.91 -1.49 16.44
C TYR A 281 21.42 -1.45 16.13
N GLY A 282 22.22 -2.22 16.86
CA GLY A 282 23.67 -2.31 16.64
C GLY A 282 24.02 -2.90 15.27
N VAL A 283 23.36 -3.99 14.86
CA VAL A 283 23.57 -4.60 13.54
C VAL A 283 23.20 -3.59 12.44
N LEU A 284 22.03 -2.96 12.50
CA LEU A 284 21.63 -1.98 11.50
C LEU A 284 22.56 -0.77 11.42
N ARG A 285 23.23 -0.39 12.52
CA ARG A 285 24.15 0.75 12.55
C ARG A 285 25.57 0.43 12.06
N TYR A 286 25.99 -0.84 12.06
CA TYR A 286 27.38 -1.21 11.80
C TYR A 286 27.57 -2.33 10.77
N ALA A 287 26.51 -2.98 10.30
CA ALA A 287 26.61 -4.04 9.31
C ALA A 287 27.14 -3.48 7.99
N MET A 288 28.12 -4.15 7.37
CA MET A 288 28.66 -3.73 6.07
C MET A 288 27.80 -4.19 4.88
N CYS A 289 26.89 -5.14 5.11
CA CYS A 289 26.02 -5.74 4.10
C CYS A 289 24.76 -6.19 4.84
N LEU A 290 23.59 -5.78 4.33
CA LEU A 290 22.27 -6.21 4.80
C LEU A 290 21.46 -6.78 3.64
N ASP A 291 21.07 -8.05 3.72
CA ASP A 291 20.06 -8.59 2.81
C ASP A 291 18.67 -8.03 3.14
N VAL A 292 17.73 -8.12 2.20
CA VAL A 292 16.39 -7.52 2.37
C VAL A 292 15.59 -8.19 3.48
N GLU A 293 15.70 -9.51 3.67
CA GLU A 293 14.95 -10.23 4.71
C GLU A 293 15.53 -9.96 6.10
N GLU A 294 16.85 -9.95 6.23
CA GLU A 294 17.54 -9.52 7.44
C GLU A 294 17.17 -8.09 7.80
N PHE A 295 17.28 -7.16 6.84
CA PHE A 295 16.89 -5.76 7.04
C PHE A 295 15.44 -5.64 7.55
N LEU A 296 14.48 -6.31 6.88
CA LEU A 296 13.07 -6.27 7.27
C LEU A 296 12.84 -6.79 8.70
N ASN A 297 13.55 -7.85 9.11
CA ASN A 297 13.45 -8.38 10.47
C ASN A 297 14.07 -7.44 11.51
N LEU A 298 15.20 -6.81 11.20
CA LEU A 298 15.88 -5.90 12.11
C LEU A 298 15.12 -4.58 12.26
N ILE A 299 14.60 -4.00 11.17
CA ILE A 299 13.82 -2.75 11.22
C ILE A 299 12.50 -2.96 11.98
N SER A 300 11.91 -4.15 11.89
CA SER A 300 10.76 -4.55 12.71
C SER A 300 11.08 -4.55 14.21
N ALA A 301 12.24 -5.06 14.60
CA ALA A 301 12.68 -5.04 16.00
C ALA A 301 12.92 -3.60 16.50
N ILE A 302 13.58 -2.75 15.69
CA ILE A 302 13.75 -1.32 16.01
C ILE A 302 12.39 -0.64 16.17
N ARG A 303 11.45 -0.88 15.24
CA ARG A 303 10.10 -0.30 15.30
C ARG A 303 9.36 -0.68 16.58
N MET A 304 9.45 -1.95 16.99
CA MET A 304 8.90 -2.40 18.27
C MET A 304 9.59 -1.70 19.45
N GLY A 305 10.92 -1.53 19.40
CA GLY A 305 11.68 -0.78 20.40
C GLY A 305 11.34 0.70 20.50
N ALA A 306 11.05 1.35 19.38
CA ALA A 306 10.52 2.72 19.35
C ALA A 306 9.13 2.78 19.98
N GLY A 307 8.25 1.82 19.66
CA GLY A 307 6.91 1.69 20.26
C GLY A 307 6.93 1.50 21.78
N TYR A 308 7.95 0.82 22.33
CA TYR A 308 8.16 0.71 23.77
C TYR A 308 8.79 1.95 24.43
N GLY A 309 9.31 2.89 23.63
CA GLY A 309 10.13 3.98 24.14
C GLY A 309 11.53 3.56 24.63
N ILE A 310 12.00 2.37 24.25
CA ILE A 310 13.37 1.90 24.51
C ILE A 310 14.35 2.69 23.64
N LEU A 311 14.04 2.80 22.35
CA LEU A 311 14.79 3.59 21.38
C LEU A 311 14.16 4.98 21.29
N LYS A 312 14.74 5.95 22.03
CA LYS A 312 14.26 7.33 22.06
C LYS A 312 14.72 8.10 20.81
N GLY A 313 13.86 8.97 20.29
CA GLY A 313 14.20 9.87 19.20
C GLY A 313 14.04 9.28 17.79
N MET A 314 13.45 8.09 17.65
CA MET A 314 13.04 7.55 16.35
C MET A 314 11.55 7.76 16.15
N ASP A 315 11.17 8.48 15.09
CA ASP A 315 9.78 8.57 14.69
C ASP A 315 9.38 7.40 13.78
N THR A 316 8.11 7.00 13.86
CA THR A 316 7.54 5.96 12.99
C THR A 316 7.59 6.35 11.50
N GLY A 317 7.52 7.64 11.16
CA GLY A 317 7.67 8.14 9.80
C GLY A 317 9.06 7.88 9.23
N ASP A 318 10.12 8.09 10.02
CA ASP A 318 11.50 7.80 9.60
C ASP A 318 11.72 6.32 9.33
N LEU A 319 11.14 5.45 10.19
CA LEU A 319 11.20 4.00 10.01
C LEU A 319 10.41 3.54 8.78
N ASN A 320 9.24 4.15 8.51
CA ASN A 320 8.47 3.88 7.30
C ASN A 320 9.24 4.31 6.05
N ARG A 321 9.89 5.49 6.07
CA ARG A 321 10.75 5.93 4.98
C ARG A 321 11.89 4.95 4.76
N LEU A 322 12.59 4.57 5.84
CA LEU A 322 13.71 3.63 5.76
C LEU A 322 13.28 2.29 5.16
N HIS A 323 12.10 1.80 5.55
CA HIS A 323 11.50 0.60 4.98
C HIS A 323 11.32 0.69 3.45
N ILE A 324 10.93 1.85 2.91
CA ILE A 324 10.76 2.07 1.46
C ILE A 324 12.10 2.20 0.74
N VAL A 325 13.02 3.03 1.25
CA VAL A 325 14.29 3.32 0.53
C VAL A 325 15.25 2.14 0.52
N CYS A 326 15.07 1.18 1.42
CA CYS A 326 15.86 -0.05 1.47
C CYS A 326 15.24 -1.22 0.68
N GLN A 327 14.15 -1.00 -0.06
CA GLN A 327 13.60 -2.02 -0.95
C GLN A 327 14.52 -2.28 -2.16
N PRO A 328 14.45 -3.48 -2.78
CA PRO A 328 15.39 -3.88 -3.82
C PRO A 328 15.45 -2.93 -5.02
N GLU A 329 14.31 -2.56 -5.60
CA GLU A 329 14.31 -1.70 -6.79
C GLU A 329 14.71 -0.27 -6.47
N HIS A 330 14.34 0.24 -5.29
CA HIS A 330 14.82 1.53 -4.81
C HIS A 330 16.35 1.59 -4.80
N ILE A 331 16.99 0.57 -4.23
CA ILE A 331 18.45 0.50 -4.17
C ILE A 331 19.05 0.34 -5.57
N ARG A 332 18.53 -0.56 -6.41
CA ARG A 332 19.03 -0.73 -7.80
C ARG A 332 18.95 0.57 -8.59
N THR A 333 17.82 1.24 -8.51
CA THR A 333 17.62 2.52 -9.20
C THR A 333 18.58 3.57 -8.66
N LEU A 334 18.82 3.63 -7.34
CA LEU A 334 19.80 4.56 -6.77
C LEU A 334 21.22 4.27 -7.27
N ILE A 335 21.65 3.01 -7.26
CA ILE A 335 22.98 2.58 -7.77
C ILE A 335 23.14 2.94 -9.25
N ASP A 336 22.13 2.65 -10.07
CA ASP A 336 22.11 2.97 -11.49
C ASP A 336 22.27 4.49 -11.72
N LEU A 337 21.53 5.31 -10.97
CA LEU A 337 21.53 6.77 -11.11
C LEU A 337 22.84 7.39 -10.63
N THR A 338 23.46 6.86 -9.57
CA THR A 338 24.75 7.36 -9.06
C THR A 338 25.95 6.73 -9.76
N SER A 339 25.74 5.71 -10.60
CA SER A 339 26.80 4.93 -11.27
C SER A 339 27.83 4.38 -10.28
N GLU A 340 27.39 3.98 -9.10
CA GLU A 340 28.25 3.44 -8.05
C GLU A 340 28.61 1.97 -8.31
N GLU A 341 29.87 1.60 -8.08
CA GLU A 341 30.32 0.21 -8.12
C GLU A 341 30.09 -0.47 -6.76
N THR A 342 28.82 -0.72 -6.43
CA THR A 342 28.41 -1.36 -5.18
C THR A 342 27.30 -2.38 -5.42
N ASP A 343 27.13 -3.34 -4.50
CA ASP A 343 26.02 -4.28 -4.54
C ASP A 343 24.82 -3.81 -3.71
N GLU A 344 23.66 -4.43 -3.93
CA GLU A 344 22.43 -4.04 -3.22
C GLU A 344 22.55 -4.18 -1.69
N CYS A 345 23.34 -5.16 -1.22
CA CYS A 345 23.48 -5.48 0.19
C CYS A 345 24.26 -4.40 0.94
N THR A 346 25.37 -3.98 0.33
CA THR A 346 26.28 -2.94 0.81
C THR A 346 25.59 -1.59 0.73
N LYS A 347 24.91 -1.29 -0.39
CA LYS A 347 24.16 -0.03 -0.51
C LYS A 347 23.02 0.08 0.50
N ARG A 348 22.35 -1.04 0.82
CA ARG A 348 21.32 -1.08 1.87
C ARG A 348 21.92 -0.70 3.23
N ALA A 349 23.05 -1.28 3.59
CA ALA A 349 23.77 -0.94 4.81
C ALA A 349 24.13 0.56 4.87
N GLU A 350 24.70 1.13 3.81
CA GLU A 350 25.04 2.56 3.74
C GLU A 350 23.84 3.49 3.98
N LEU A 351 22.69 3.18 3.36
CA LEU A 351 21.46 3.95 3.53
C LEU A 351 20.96 3.88 4.98
N VAL A 352 21.04 2.71 5.61
CA VAL A 352 20.65 2.52 7.01
C VAL A 352 21.59 3.27 7.94
N HIS A 353 22.91 3.22 7.71
CA HIS A 353 23.89 3.97 8.50
C HIS A 353 23.60 5.48 8.47
N SER A 354 23.39 6.00 7.26
CA SER A 354 23.08 7.41 7.05
C SER A 354 21.80 7.83 7.76
N ALA A 355 20.79 6.96 7.81
CA ALA A 355 19.52 7.24 8.49
C ALA A 355 19.59 7.14 10.01
N LEU A 356 20.40 6.23 10.56
CA LEU A 356 20.52 5.99 12.01
C LEU A 356 21.68 6.74 12.68
N GLY A 357 22.41 7.60 11.94
CA GLY A 357 23.54 8.38 12.46
C GLY A 357 24.77 7.52 12.78
N GLY A 358 25.05 6.55 11.90
CA GLY A 358 26.26 5.70 11.91
C GLY A 358 27.50 6.42 11.41
#